data_AF-A0A1S8YH54-F1
#
_entry.id   AF-A0A1S8YH54-F1
#
_cell.length_a   1.000
_cell.length_b   1.000
_cell.length_c   1.000
_cell.angle_alpha   90.00
_cell.angle_beta   90.00
_cell.angle_gamma   90.00
#
_symmetry.space_group_name_H-M   'P 1'
#
loop_
_entity.id
_entity.type
_entity.pdbx_description
1 polymer ?
#
loop_
_entity_poly.entity_id
_entity_poly.type
_entity_poly.pdbx_seq_one_letter_code
_entity_poly.pdbx_strand_id
1 'polypeptide(L)' 'MATETEVPVSNEEEVCSIIGKAVMDLSMTGQPVNRATLSLKLLSMADNDRDDERVLLYWIARRALSQPRSLSHARC' A
#
# COMPACT_ATOMS: atom_id res chain seq x y z
N MET A 1 11.88 -29.23 17.19
CA MET A 1 11.36 -27.86 17.37
C MET A 1 11.46 -27.19 16.01
N ALA A 2 10.33 -26.90 15.38
CA ALA A 2 10.30 -26.25 14.08
C ALA A 2 10.79 -24.81 14.27
N THR A 3 11.95 -24.49 13.70
CA THR A 3 12.35 -23.11 13.47
C THR A 3 11.46 -22.61 12.33
N GLU A 4 10.41 -21.88 12.69
CA GLU A 4 9.66 -21.08 11.74
C GLU A 4 10.66 -20.14 11.07
N THR A 5 11.00 -20.47 9.84
CA THR A 5 11.67 -19.56 8.93
C THR A 5 10.70 -18.39 8.76
N GLU A 6 10.86 -17.33 9.56
CA GLU A 6 10.34 -16.00 9.25
C GLU A 6 10.97 -15.60 7.91
N VAL A 7 10.30 -16.00 6.83
CA VAL A 7 10.52 -15.41 5.52
C VAL A 7 10.11 -13.96 5.71
N PRO A 8 10.99 -12.97 5.50
CA PRO A 8 10.56 -11.58 5.56
C PRO A 8 9.47 -11.46 4.50
N VAL A 9 8.22 -11.26 4.94
CA VAL A 9 7.12 -10.91 4.04
C VAL A 9 7.63 -9.66 3.33
N SER A 10 7.99 -9.82 2.06
CA SER A 10 8.69 -8.81 1.29
C SER A 10 7.88 -7.52 1.35
N ASN A 11 8.51 -6.39 1.70
CA ASN A 11 7.86 -5.09 1.85
C ASN A 11 6.92 -4.74 0.66
N GLU A 12 7.13 -5.33 -0.51
CA GLU A 12 6.24 -5.23 -1.68
C GLU A 12 4.85 -5.84 -1.47
N GLU A 13 4.74 -7.00 -0.82
CA GLU A 13 3.47 -7.66 -0.53
C GLU A 13 2.67 -6.87 0.50
N GLU A 14 3.33 -6.37 1.55
CA GLU A 14 2.71 -5.48 2.54
C GLU A 14 2.26 -4.17 1.92
N VAL A 15 3.08 -3.55 1.07
CA VAL A 15 2.71 -2.35 0.31
C VAL A 15 1.50 -2.63 -0.59
N CYS A 16 1.45 -3.78 -1.26
CA CYS A 16 0.31 -4.19 -2.09
C CYS A 16 -0.97 -4.36 -1.24
N SER A 17 -0.85 -5.01 -0.08
CA SER A 17 -1.95 -5.21 0.87
C SER A 17 -2.49 -3.87 1.40
N ILE A 18 -1.60 -2.95 1.76
CA ILE A 18 -1.93 -1.59 2.20
C ILE A 18 -2.69 -0.83 1.11
N ILE A 19 -2.22 -0.89 -0.14
CA ILE A 19 -2.90 -0.25 -1.28
C ILE A 19 -4.27 -0.88 -1.48
N GLY A 20 -4.37 -2.22 -1.43
CA GLY A 20 -5.64 -2.95 -1.56
C GLY A 20 -6.65 -2.53 -0.49
N LYS A 21 -6.20 -2.39 0.77
CA LYS A 21 -7.04 -1.89 1.86
C LYS A 21 -7.51 -0.46 1.62
N ALA A 22 -6.62 0.43 1.17
CA ALA A 22 -7.00 1.81 0.84
C ALA A 22 -8.03 1.87 -0.30
N VAL A 23 -7.90 1.02 -1.33
CA VAL A 23 -8.87 0.89 -2.42
C VAL A 23 -10.24 0.42 -1.90
N MET A 24 -10.25 -0.61 -1.05
CA MET A 24 -11.49 -1.12 -0.46
C MET A 24 -12.18 -0.06 0.40
N ASP A 25 -11.44 0.64 1.26
CA ASP A 25 -11.97 1.72 2.10
C ASP A 25 -12.61 2.85 1.28
N LEU A 26 -11.92 3.30 0.21
CA LEU A 26 -12.46 4.31 -0.70
C LEU A 26 -13.73 3.81 -1.38
N SER A 27 -13.74 2.55 -1.82
CA SER A 27 -14.90 1.94 -2.47
C SER A 27 -16.10 1.83 -1.52
N MET A 28 -15.88 1.40 -0.27
CA MET A 28 -16.92 1.28 0.75
C MET A 28 -17.51 2.65 1.14
N THR A 29 -16.70 3.70 1.11
CA THR A 29 -17.12 5.07 1.40
C THR A 29 -17.69 5.81 0.18
N GLY A 30 -17.77 5.16 -0.98
CA GLY A 30 -18.25 5.76 -2.23
C GLY A 30 -17.33 6.84 -2.80
N GLN A 31 -16.07 6.90 -2.33
CA GLN A 31 -15.08 7.84 -2.84
C GLN A 31 -14.48 7.33 -4.16
N PRO A 32 -14.13 8.23 -5.10
CA PRO A 32 -13.48 7.83 -6.34
C PRO A 32 -12.18 7.06 -6.06
N VAL A 33 -11.96 5.93 -6.72
CA VAL A 33 -10.69 5.19 -6.65
C VAL A 33 -9.79 5.67 -7.79
N ASN A 34 -8.95 6.66 -7.50
CA ASN A 34 -7.95 7.16 -8.43
C ASN A 34 -6.65 7.48 -7.69
N ARG A 35 -5.59 7.82 -8.44
CA ARG A 35 -4.27 8.05 -7.86
C ARG A 35 -4.26 9.17 -6.80
N ALA A 36 -5.04 10.24 -7.00
CA ALA A 36 -5.09 11.37 -6.08
C ALA A 36 -5.78 10.98 -4.77
N THR A 37 -6.94 10.34 -4.84
CA THR A 37 -7.71 9.91 -3.66
C THR A 37 -6.99 8.81 -2.89
N LEU A 38 -6.35 7.86 -3.56
CA LEU A 38 -5.50 6.86 -2.93
C LEU A 38 -4.30 7.48 -2.21
N SER A 39 -3.64 8.46 -2.84
CA SER A 39 -2.50 9.15 -2.21
C SER A 39 -2.92 9.92 -0.95
N LEU A 40 -4.11 10.54 -0.96
CA LEU A 40 -4.67 11.22 0.20
C LEU A 40 -5.09 10.23 1.29
N LYS A 41 -5.70 9.09 0.92
CA LYS A 41 -6.07 8.05 1.87
C LYS A 41 -4.86 7.46 2.57
N LEU A 42 -3.78 7.15 1.84
CA LEU A 42 -2.53 6.66 2.43
C LEU A 42 -1.88 7.69 3.36
N LEU A 43 -1.94 8.98 3.01
CA LEU A 43 -1.50 10.05 3.92
C LEU A 43 -2.29 10.04 5.22
N SER A 44 -3.62 10.00 5.10
CA SER A 44 -4.51 9.96 6.27
C SER A 44 -4.27 8.71 7.11
N MET A 45 -3.96 7.56 6.50
CA MET A 45 -3.61 6.35 7.25
C MET A 45 -2.29 6.53 8.01
N ALA A 46 -1.28 7.14 7.39
CA ALA A 46 0.00 7.45 8.05
C ALA A 46 -0.17 8.44 9.21
N ASP A 47 -0.97 9.49 9.04
CA ASP A 47 -1.19 10.52 10.08
C ASP A 47 -1.93 9.97 11.31
N ASN A 48 -2.65 8.85 11.18
CA ASN A 48 -3.42 8.23 12.26
C ASN A 48 -2.75 6.99 12.86
N ASP A 49 -1.67 6.48 12.26
CA ASP A 49 -0.95 5.33 12.80
C ASP A 49 0.15 5.78 13.78
N ARG A 50 0.40 4.98 14.80
CA ARG A 50 1.41 5.23 15.85
C ARG A 50 2.63 4.33 15.73
N ASP A 51 2.56 3.36 14.84
CA ASP A 51 3.65 2.46 14.53
C ASP A 51 4.51 3.05 13.40
N ASP A 52 5.72 3.50 13.76
CA ASP A 52 6.66 4.13 12.83
C ASP A 52 7.01 3.22 11.64
N GLU A 53 7.07 1.90 11.84
CA GLU A 53 7.37 0.94 10.78
C GLU A 53 6.21 0.88 9.76
N ARG A 54 4.97 0.91 10.24
CA ARG A 54 3.78 1.03 9.37
C ARG A 54 3.68 2.37 8.68
N VAL A 55 4.02 3.46 9.37
CA VAL A 55 4.09 4.79 8.76
C VAL A 55 5.04 4.78 7.57
N LEU A 56 6.22 4.17 7.71
CA LEU A 56 7.17 4.00 6.61
C LEU A 56 6.57 3.22 5.44
N LEU A 57 5.82 2.13 5.70
CA LEU A 57 5.14 1.36 4.66
C LEU A 57 4.09 2.18 3.92
N TYR A 58 3.32 3.05 4.60
CA TYR A 58 2.38 3.97 3.94
C TYR A 58 3.09 4.97 3.02
N TRP A 59 4.26 5.47 3.42
CA TRP A 59 5.09 6.34 2.57
C TRP A 59 5.65 5.61 1.36
N ILE A 60 6.09 4.36 1.52
CA ILE A 60 6.55 3.51 0.41
C ILE A 60 5.41 3.24 -0.56
N ALA A 61 4.22 2.90 -0.07
CA ALA A 61 3.02 2.69 -0.88
C ALA A 61 2.66 3.94 -1.69
N ARG A 62 2.71 5.11 -1.07
CA ARG A 62 2.45 6.39 -1.75
C ARG A 62 3.50 6.72 -2.82
N ARG A 63 4.76 6.39 -2.57
CA ARG A 63 5.83 6.50 -3.56
C ARG A 63 5.61 5.52 -4.72
N ALA A 64 5.18 4.30 -4.45
CA ALA A 64 4.87 3.30 -5.48
C ALA A 64 3.73 3.74 -6.41
N LEU A 65 2.71 4.40 -5.88
CA LEU A 65 1.66 5.06 -6.70
C LEU A 65 2.21 6.19 -7.56
N SER A 66 3.33 6.79 -7.17
CA SER A 66 3.90 7.96 -7.85
C SER A 66 4.94 7.64 -8.91
N GLN A 67 5.46 6.43 -8.89
CA GLN A 67 6.27 5.94 -9.98
C GLN A 67 5.35 5.62 -11.15
N PRO A 68 5.59 6.17 -12.35
CA PRO A 68 4.96 5.65 -13.55
C PRO A 68 5.49 4.23 -13.70
N ARG A 69 4.72 3.23 -13.24
CA ARG A 69 4.96 1.84 -13.61
C ARG A 69 4.87 1.82 -15.12
N SER A 70 6.02 1.75 -15.77
CA SER A 70 6.13 1.28 -17.14
C SER A 70 5.26 0.04 -17.21
N LEU A 71 4.19 0.09 -17.99
CA LEU A 71 3.27 -1.03 -18.23
C LEU A 71 3.96 -2.12 -19.07
N SER A 72 5.20 -2.46 -18.73
CA SER A 72 6.05 -3.41 -19.42
C SER A 72 6.06 -4.75 -18.70
N HIS A 73 4.90 -5.25 -18.27
CA HIS A 73 4.68 -6.70 -18.10
C HIS A 73 3.20 -7.02 -17.86
N ALA A 74 2.35 -6.68 -18.83
CA ALA A 74 1.15 -7.47 -19.07
C ALA A 74 1.45 -8.35 -20.28
N ARG A 75 2.05 -9.53 -20.06
CA ARG A 75 2.05 -10.58 -21.08
C ARG A 75 0.65 -11.18 -21.09
N CYS A 76 -0.16 -10.74 -22.05
CA CYS A 76 -1.24 -11.55 -22.59
C CYS A 76 -0.66 -12.77 -23.31
#